data_AF-A0AAV5F799-F1
#
_entry.id   AF-A0AAV5F799-F1
#
_cell.length_a   1.000
_cell.length_b   1.000
_cell.length_c   1.000
_cell.angle_alpha   90.00
_cell.angle_beta   90.00
_cell.angle_gamma   90.00
#
_symmetry.space_group_name_H-M   'P 1'
#
loop_
_entity.id
_entity.type
_entity.pdbx_description
1 polymer ?
#
loop_
_entity_poly.entity_id
_entity_poly.type
_entity_poly.pdbx_seq_one_letter_code
_entity_poly.pdbx_strand_id
1 'polypeptide(L)'
;MRPLSELAEELGMRYVFAESWAPEYGNAVLSRWPIKRWRAQRIADQSDLRNVLRVTIDVPGAGEVNFHCTHLDHLDESLRMKQVNSILRSADGHHILAGGLNALDSTDYSADRWAAIVKRLILSPLAGIKYYGEIGKPTPKMEVMRYLKAKRYVDAKDFAGECEAVVVVGKGQDVQGTCKYGTRVDYILASPNCPYKFVRDSYEVVSSKGTSDHHIVKADIAIDTAGCSSQRPRTRVVRMSNGSTKGIWAVK
;
A
#
# COMPACT_ATOMS: atom_id res chain seq x y z
N MET A 1 6.99 18.45 2.68
CA MET A 1 5.70 19.08 3.02
C MET A 1 5.49 19.02 4.52
N ARG A 2 5.04 20.11 5.15
CA ARG A 2 5.00 20.26 6.62
C ARG A 2 4.17 19.17 7.35
N PRO A 3 2.95 18.81 6.91
CA PRO A 3 2.15 17.81 7.61
C PRO A 3 2.79 16.42 7.64
N LEU A 4 3.44 16.02 6.55
CA LEU A 4 4.11 14.72 6.46
C LEU A 4 5.35 14.64 7.37
N SER A 5 6.14 15.73 7.44
CA SER A 5 7.31 15.77 8.32
C SER A 5 6.91 15.75 9.80
N GLU A 6 5.88 16.51 10.19
CA GLU A 6 5.37 16.53 11.56
C GLU A 6 4.84 15.15 11.97
N LEU A 7 4.03 14.50 11.11
CA LEU A 7 3.56 13.14 11.35
C LEU A 7 4.71 12.13 11.52
N ALA A 8 5.74 12.22 10.67
CA ALA A 8 6.89 11.34 10.76
C ALA A 8 7.69 11.56 12.05
N GLU A 9 7.87 12.81 12.47
CA GLU A 9 8.54 13.17 13.73
C GLU A 9 7.77 12.65 14.95
N GLU A 10 6.46 12.90 15.01
CA GLU A 10 5.59 12.45 16.11
C GLU A 10 5.56 10.92 16.24
N LEU A 11 5.62 10.20 15.11
CA LEU A 11 5.68 8.73 15.10
C LEU A 11 7.09 8.16 15.32
N GLY A 12 8.12 9.00 15.40
CA GLY A 12 9.52 8.57 15.48
C GLY A 12 9.96 7.77 14.24
N MET A 13 9.47 8.15 13.06
CA MET A 13 9.70 7.46 11.79
C MET A 13 10.51 8.32 10.81
N ARG A 14 11.23 7.64 9.92
CA ARG A 14 11.76 8.24 8.69
C ARG A 14 10.76 8.04 7.57
N TYR A 15 10.79 8.93 6.58
CA TYR A 15 9.90 8.82 5.44
C TYR A 15 10.60 9.08 4.11
N VAL A 16 9.98 8.56 3.06
CA VAL A 16 10.26 8.94 1.67
C VAL A 16 8.95 9.36 1.01
N PHE A 17 9.02 10.34 0.12
CA PHE A 17 7.87 10.95 -0.54
C PHE A 17 8.15 11.15 -2.01
N ALA A 18 7.12 10.97 -2.84
CA ALA A 18 7.18 11.30 -4.26
C ALA A 18 5.85 11.90 -4.72
N GLU A 19 5.94 13.06 -5.38
CA GLU A 19 4.77 13.71 -5.98
C GLU A 19 4.10 12.81 -7.01
N SER A 20 2.77 12.73 -6.94
CA SER A 20 1.90 11.87 -7.72
C SER A 20 0.58 12.59 -7.91
N TRP A 21 -0.10 12.38 -9.05
CA TRP A 21 -1.38 13.01 -9.39
C TRP A 21 -1.35 14.54 -9.59
N ALA A 22 -0.78 15.31 -8.66
CA ALA A 22 -0.65 16.77 -8.72
C ALA A 22 0.58 17.25 -7.91
N PRO A 23 1.12 18.46 -8.17
CA PRO A 23 2.19 19.04 -7.34
C PRO A 23 1.80 19.07 -5.85
N GLU A 24 2.76 18.78 -4.96
CA GLU A 24 2.56 18.66 -3.51
C GLU A 24 1.66 17.51 -3.02
N TYR A 25 0.93 16.83 -3.90
CA TYR A 25 0.20 15.59 -3.60
C TYR A 25 1.06 14.40 -4.00
N GLY A 26 1.00 13.29 -3.26
CA GLY A 26 1.92 12.19 -3.55
C GLY A 26 1.74 10.94 -2.73
N ASN A 27 2.62 9.99 -3.00
CA ASN A 27 2.77 8.76 -2.23
C ASN A 27 3.85 8.97 -1.17
N ALA A 28 3.63 8.46 0.04
CA ALA A 28 4.61 8.48 1.12
C ALA A 28 4.72 7.11 1.76
N VAL A 29 5.92 6.73 2.20
CA VAL A 29 6.15 5.55 3.04
C VAL A 29 6.93 6.00 4.27
N LEU A 30 6.36 5.75 5.45
CA LEU A 30 6.97 6.01 6.75
C LEU A 30 7.44 4.70 7.36
N SER A 31 8.58 4.70 8.04
CA SER A 31 9.16 3.51 8.68
C SER A 31 9.97 3.88 9.92
N ARG A 32 9.78 3.11 11.00
CA ARG A 32 10.69 3.12 12.16
C ARG A 32 12.06 2.51 11.83
N TRP A 33 12.09 1.54 10.92
CA TRP A 33 13.30 0.84 10.50
C TRP A 33 13.97 1.51 9.29
N PRO A 34 15.27 1.22 9.02
CA PRO A 34 15.99 1.84 7.91
C PRO A 34 15.35 1.62 6.55
N ILE A 35 15.09 2.72 5.84
CA ILE A 35 14.78 2.73 4.41
C ILE A 35 16.11 2.63 3.66
N LYS A 36 16.38 1.47 3.04
CA LYS A 36 17.66 1.18 2.36
C LYS A 36 17.70 1.75 0.96
N ARG A 37 16.58 1.62 0.24
CA ARG A 37 16.43 1.97 -1.17
C ARG A 37 15.01 2.45 -1.40
N TRP A 38 14.85 3.43 -2.29
CA TRP A 38 13.53 3.82 -2.76
C TRP A 38 13.62 4.37 -4.18
N ARG A 39 12.54 4.24 -4.95
CA ARG A 39 12.38 4.87 -6.26
C ARG A 39 10.91 5.14 -6.54
N ALA A 40 10.62 6.33 -7.06
CA ALA A 40 9.31 6.64 -7.64
C ALA A 40 9.32 6.22 -9.10
N GLN A 41 8.39 5.36 -9.49
CA GLN A 41 8.27 4.91 -10.87
C GLN A 41 6.95 5.37 -11.45
N ARG A 42 6.98 6.15 -12.52
CA ARG A 42 5.77 6.57 -13.22
C ARG A 42 5.02 5.35 -13.77
N ILE A 43 3.70 5.34 -13.58
CA ILE A 43 2.81 4.24 -13.99
C ILE A 43 1.76 4.68 -15.01
N ALA A 44 1.66 5.98 -15.26
CA ALA A 44 0.78 6.56 -16.27
C ALA A 44 1.57 7.11 -17.46
N ASP A 45 0.87 7.67 -18.45
CA ASP A 45 1.49 8.31 -19.61
C ASP A 45 2.13 9.66 -19.27
N GLN A 46 2.58 10.42 -20.28
CA GLN A 46 3.28 11.68 -20.04
C GLN A 46 2.41 12.77 -19.39
N SER A 47 1.08 12.66 -19.51
CA SER A 47 0.11 13.66 -19.03
C SER A 47 -0.35 13.43 -17.59
N ASP A 48 -0.10 12.24 -17.03
CA ASP A 48 -0.47 11.87 -15.66
C ASP A 48 0.80 11.61 -14.83
N LEU A 49 0.91 12.32 -13.70
CA LEU A 49 2.06 12.27 -12.81
C LEU A 49 2.05 11.03 -11.90
N ARG A 50 1.02 10.19 -11.96
CA ARG A 50 0.88 9.04 -11.06
C ARG A 50 2.06 8.09 -11.13
N ASN A 51 2.48 7.69 -9.94
CA ASN A 51 3.59 6.78 -9.74
C ASN A 51 3.24 5.65 -8.76
N VAL A 52 4.10 4.64 -8.74
CA VAL A 52 4.28 3.73 -7.62
C VAL A 52 5.58 4.08 -6.92
N LEU A 53 5.51 4.36 -5.62
CA LEU A 53 6.66 4.58 -4.76
C LEU A 53 7.12 3.23 -4.21
N ARG A 54 8.25 2.75 -4.71
CA ARG A 54 8.85 1.46 -4.33
C ARG A 54 9.89 1.70 -3.26
N VAL A 55 9.81 1.00 -2.13
CA VAL A 55 10.64 1.24 -0.95
C VAL A 55 11.08 -0.10 -0.39
N THR A 56 12.38 -0.24 -0.15
CA THR A 56 12.96 -1.39 0.57
C THR A 56 13.29 -0.96 1.99
N ILE A 57 12.70 -1.66 2.97
CA ILE A 57 12.90 -1.44 4.40
C ILE A 57 13.70 -2.62 4.97
N ASP A 58 14.72 -2.34 5.78
CA ASP A 58 15.51 -3.34 6.50
C ASP A 58 14.86 -3.67 7.85
N VAL A 59 14.10 -4.75 7.90
CA VAL A 59 13.32 -5.16 9.07
C VAL A 59 14.15 -6.08 9.97
N PRO A 60 14.36 -5.74 11.25
CA PRO A 60 15.11 -6.58 12.18
C PRO A 60 14.58 -8.02 12.24
N GLY A 61 15.49 -8.98 12.08
CA GLY A 61 15.17 -10.42 12.08
C GLY A 61 14.58 -10.96 10.78
N ALA A 62 14.07 -10.10 9.89
CA ALA A 62 13.44 -10.50 8.64
C ALA A 62 14.22 -10.08 7.37
N GLY A 63 15.14 -9.13 7.49
CA GLY A 63 15.92 -8.62 6.37
C GLY A 63 15.14 -7.61 5.53
N GLU A 64 15.41 -7.58 4.23
CA GLU A 64 14.84 -6.58 3.33
C GLU A 64 13.41 -6.91 2.90
N VAL A 65 12.48 -5.98 3.15
CA VAL A 65 11.07 -6.06 2.78
C VAL A 65 10.71 -4.95 1.80
N ASN A 66 10.04 -5.29 0.71
CA ASN A 66 9.65 -4.34 -0.33
C ASN A 66 8.19 -3.91 -0.20
N PHE A 67 7.96 -2.60 -0.20
CA PHE A 67 6.66 -1.96 -0.18
C PHE A 67 6.49 -1.11 -1.44
N HIS A 68 5.34 -1.24 -2.10
CA HIS A 68 4.92 -0.45 -3.24
C HIS A 68 3.70 0.36 -2.84
N CYS A 69 3.87 1.67 -2.64
CA CYS A 69 2.78 2.59 -2.32
C CYS A 69 2.28 3.26 -3.61
N THR A 70 0.97 3.26 -3.85
CA THR A 70 0.39 3.89 -5.04
C THR A 70 -1.01 4.47 -4.82
N HIS A 71 -1.41 5.36 -5.71
CA HIS A 71 -2.75 5.89 -5.81
C HIS A 71 -3.15 5.93 -7.29
N LEU A 72 -4.07 5.05 -7.69
CA LEU A 72 -4.46 4.85 -9.09
C LEU A 72 -5.52 5.84 -9.56
N ASP A 73 -5.85 5.81 -10.84
CA ASP A 73 -6.90 6.65 -11.41
C ASP A 73 -8.28 6.44 -10.76
N HIS A 74 -8.95 7.53 -10.40
CA HIS A 74 -10.24 7.48 -9.70
C HIS A 74 -11.46 7.64 -10.64
N LEU A 75 -11.24 7.82 -11.95
CA LEU A 75 -12.27 8.12 -12.95
C LEU A 75 -12.40 7.02 -14.01
N ASP A 76 -11.29 6.48 -14.52
CA ASP A 76 -11.24 5.55 -15.66
C ASP A 76 -10.52 4.25 -15.30
N GLU A 77 -11.26 3.14 -15.38
CA GLU A 77 -10.72 1.80 -15.13
C GLU A 77 -9.69 1.34 -16.16
N SER A 78 -9.83 1.79 -17.41
CA SER A 78 -8.89 1.45 -18.48
C SER A 78 -7.52 2.07 -18.18
N LEU A 79 -7.50 3.29 -17.63
CA LEU A 79 -6.28 3.92 -17.11
C LEU A 79 -5.73 3.18 -15.89
N ARG A 80 -6.58 2.84 -14.90
CA ARG A 80 -6.16 1.98 -13.77
C ARG A 80 -5.53 0.69 -14.27
N MET A 81 -6.06 0.08 -15.33
CA MET A 81 -5.53 -1.16 -15.87
C MET A 81 -4.19 -0.98 -16.59
N LYS A 82 -3.98 0.11 -17.32
CA LYS A 82 -2.64 0.47 -17.84
C LYS A 82 -1.65 0.69 -16.69
N GLN A 83 -2.06 1.38 -15.63
CA GLN A 83 -1.25 1.66 -14.45
C GLN A 83 -0.84 0.38 -13.71
N VAL A 84 -1.80 -0.50 -13.40
CA VAL A 84 -1.53 -1.82 -12.79
C VAL A 84 -0.59 -2.63 -13.67
N ASN A 85 -0.82 -2.71 -14.98
CA ASN A 85 0.09 -3.42 -15.88
C ASN A 85 1.51 -2.81 -15.90
N SER A 86 1.66 -1.50 -15.68
CA SER A 86 2.98 -0.87 -15.53
C SER A 86 3.65 -1.32 -14.22
N ILE A 87 2.92 -1.33 -13.10
CA ILE A 87 3.41 -1.82 -11.81
C ILE A 87 3.87 -3.28 -11.92
N LEU A 88 3.04 -4.15 -12.49
CA LEU A 88 3.35 -5.58 -12.57
C LEU A 88 4.53 -5.90 -13.49
N ARG A 89 4.68 -5.17 -14.61
CA ARG A 89 5.81 -5.38 -15.56
C ARG A 89 7.17 -5.00 -14.99
N SER A 90 7.18 -4.09 -14.02
CA SER A 90 8.39 -3.47 -13.46
C SER A 90 8.70 -3.93 -12.04
N ALA A 91 7.80 -4.72 -11.44
CA ALA A 91 8.00 -5.31 -10.14
C ALA A 91 9.19 -6.26 -10.19
N ASP A 92 10.21 -5.94 -9.39
CA ASP A 92 11.31 -6.85 -9.10
C ASP A 92 11.07 -7.50 -7.71
N GLY A 93 11.01 -8.84 -7.69
CA GLY A 93 10.85 -9.61 -6.45
C GLY A 93 9.51 -9.48 -5.72
N HIS A 94 9.47 -10.07 -4.53
CA HIS A 94 8.29 -10.09 -3.66
C HIS A 94 8.10 -8.74 -2.98
N HIS A 95 6.85 -8.30 -2.92
CA HIS A 95 6.46 -7.01 -2.36
C HIS A 95 5.04 -7.00 -1.79
N ILE A 96 4.77 -6.00 -0.97
CA ILE A 96 3.43 -5.58 -0.57
C ILE A 96 3.03 -4.36 -1.40
N LEU A 97 1.94 -4.46 -2.15
CA LEU A 97 1.32 -3.34 -2.87
C LEU A 97 0.20 -2.76 -1.99
N ALA A 98 0.30 -1.47 -1.66
CA ALA A 98 -0.67 -0.82 -0.79
C ALA A 98 -1.08 0.57 -1.31
N GLY A 99 -2.34 0.94 -1.05
CA GLY A 99 -2.87 2.28 -1.29
C GLY A 99 -4.23 2.28 -1.99
N GLY A 100 -4.63 3.45 -2.48
CA GLY A 100 -5.91 3.67 -3.15
C GLY A 100 -5.88 3.11 -4.57
N LEU A 101 -6.37 1.88 -4.75
CA LEU A 101 -6.47 1.27 -6.08
C LEU A 101 -7.68 1.81 -6.86
N ASN A 102 -8.59 2.50 -6.17
CA ASN A 102 -9.80 3.07 -6.74
C ASN A 102 -10.61 2.03 -7.54
N ALA A 103 -10.58 0.77 -7.09
CA ALA A 103 -11.22 -0.36 -7.73
C ALA A 103 -12.14 -1.08 -6.76
N LEU A 104 -13.24 -1.63 -7.28
CA LEU A 104 -14.17 -2.44 -6.51
C LEU A 104 -13.88 -3.92 -6.74
N ASP A 105 -14.02 -4.70 -5.68
CA ASP A 105 -14.00 -6.15 -5.75
C ASP A 105 -15.43 -6.70 -5.73
N SER A 106 -15.78 -7.56 -6.70
CA SER A 106 -17.08 -8.22 -6.75
C SER A 106 -17.38 -9.03 -5.50
N THR A 107 -16.35 -9.58 -4.84
CA THR A 107 -16.55 -10.45 -3.67
C THR A 107 -16.89 -9.67 -2.41
N ASP A 108 -16.85 -8.34 -2.43
CA ASP A 108 -17.14 -7.50 -1.26
C ASP A 108 -18.62 -7.13 -1.12
N TYR A 109 -19.42 -7.33 -2.17
CA TYR A 109 -20.77 -6.78 -2.24
C TYR A 109 -21.79 -7.86 -2.60
N SER A 110 -22.88 -7.92 -1.84
CA SER A 110 -24.09 -8.63 -2.28
C SER A 110 -24.67 -8.00 -3.55
N ALA A 111 -25.52 -8.72 -4.27
CA ALA A 111 -26.19 -8.20 -5.47
C ALA A 111 -26.98 -6.90 -5.17
N ASP A 112 -27.68 -6.85 -4.03
CA ASP A 112 -28.45 -5.67 -3.60
C ASP A 112 -27.54 -4.48 -3.30
N ARG A 113 -26.41 -4.72 -2.62
CA ARG A 113 -25.44 -3.67 -2.36
C ARG A 113 -24.79 -3.17 -3.64
N TRP A 114 -24.43 -4.07 -4.54
CA TRP A 114 -23.90 -3.71 -5.86
C TRP A 114 -24.89 -2.84 -6.63
N ALA A 115 -26.15 -3.25 -6.69
CA ALA A 115 -27.22 -2.46 -7.29
C ALA A 115 -27.36 -1.08 -6.63
N ALA A 116 -27.26 -0.99 -5.31
CA ALA A 116 -27.28 0.28 -4.58
C ALA A 116 -26.05 1.17 -4.88
N ILE A 117 -24.86 0.60 -5.00
CA ILE A 117 -23.63 1.31 -5.40
C ILE A 117 -23.80 1.87 -6.82
N VAL A 118 -24.19 1.03 -7.77
CA VAL A 118 -24.45 1.41 -9.17
C VAL A 118 -25.53 2.51 -9.21
N LYS A 119 -26.65 2.31 -8.52
CA LYS A 119 -27.73 3.29 -8.44
C LYS A 119 -27.25 4.61 -7.83
N ARG A 120 -26.46 4.59 -6.75
CA ARG A 120 -25.94 5.82 -6.12
C ARG A 120 -24.97 6.55 -7.05
N LEU A 121 -24.11 5.83 -7.76
CA LEU A 121 -23.19 6.41 -8.73
C LEU A 121 -23.92 6.97 -9.96
N ILE A 122 -25.04 6.35 -10.36
CA ILE A 122 -25.87 6.79 -11.49
C ILE A 122 -26.89 7.88 -11.12
N LEU A 123 -27.36 7.94 -9.87
CA LEU A 123 -28.49 8.79 -9.43
C LEU A 123 -28.15 9.84 -8.35
N SER A 124 -26.88 10.03 -7.96
CA SER A 124 -26.52 10.99 -6.90
C SER A 124 -26.90 12.45 -7.25
N PRO A 125 -27.87 13.09 -6.57
CA PRO A 125 -28.30 14.47 -6.88
C PRO A 125 -27.34 15.55 -6.37
N LEU A 126 -26.21 15.18 -5.73
CA LEU A 126 -25.25 16.10 -5.12
C LEU A 126 -24.25 16.72 -6.09
N ALA A 127 -24.30 16.37 -7.36
CA ALA A 127 -23.86 17.26 -8.42
C ALA A 127 -25.14 17.88 -8.99
N GLY A 128 -25.38 19.18 -8.77
CA GLY A 128 -26.51 19.92 -9.33
C GLY A 128 -26.47 20.06 -10.86
N ILE A 129 -26.11 19.00 -11.57
CA ILE A 129 -25.97 18.89 -13.01
C ILE A 129 -26.67 17.60 -13.42
N LYS A 130 -27.61 17.77 -14.34
CA LYS A 130 -28.39 16.74 -15.04
C LYS A 130 -27.57 15.47 -15.36
N TYR A 131 -28.14 14.33 -14.96
CA TYR A 131 -27.97 12.97 -15.49
C TYR A 131 -26.54 12.48 -15.79
N TYR A 132 -26.02 11.59 -14.96
CA TYR A 132 -24.75 10.85 -15.18
C TYR A 132 -24.69 10.07 -16.50
N GLY A 133 -25.85 9.70 -17.09
CA GLY A 133 -25.93 9.12 -18.43
C GLY A 133 -25.60 10.09 -19.57
N GLU A 134 -25.73 11.40 -19.34
CA GLU A 134 -25.38 12.45 -20.31
C GLU A 134 -23.93 12.93 -20.14
N ILE A 135 -23.30 12.67 -18.98
CA ILE A 135 -21.93 13.10 -18.63
C ILE A 135 -20.87 11.98 -18.88
N GLY A 136 -21.29 10.78 -19.30
CA GLY A 136 -20.38 9.75 -19.82
C GLY A 136 -19.41 9.12 -18.80
N LYS A 137 -19.66 9.25 -17.49
CA LYS A 137 -18.83 8.54 -16.49
C LYS A 137 -19.19 7.04 -16.47
N PRO A 138 -18.21 6.13 -16.59
CA PRO A 138 -18.47 4.71 -16.76
C PRO A 138 -19.09 4.09 -15.51
N THR A 139 -19.97 3.10 -15.70
CA THR A 139 -20.43 2.19 -14.64
C THR A 139 -19.21 1.64 -13.89
N PRO A 140 -19.23 1.56 -12.55
CA PRO A 140 -18.14 0.94 -11.80
C PRO A 140 -17.87 -0.46 -12.35
N LYS A 141 -16.60 -0.77 -12.64
CA LYS A 141 -16.19 -2.12 -13.02
C LYS A 141 -15.30 -2.73 -11.94
N MET A 142 -15.02 -4.02 -12.14
CA MET A 142 -14.36 -4.91 -11.18
C MET A 142 -13.14 -5.57 -11.82
N GLU A 143 -12.69 -5.06 -12.96
CA GLU A 143 -11.69 -5.67 -13.82
C GLU A 143 -10.31 -5.63 -13.15
N VAL A 144 -9.98 -4.53 -12.47
CA VAL A 144 -8.69 -4.37 -11.79
C VAL A 144 -8.48 -5.42 -10.70
N MET A 145 -9.44 -5.57 -9.79
CA MET A 145 -9.32 -6.55 -8.70
C MET A 145 -9.40 -7.98 -9.20
N ARG A 146 -10.29 -8.26 -10.18
CA ARG A 146 -10.34 -9.56 -10.84
C ARG A 146 -9.00 -9.91 -11.50
N TYR A 147 -8.34 -8.94 -12.14
CA TYR A 147 -7.04 -9.15 -12.77
C TYR A 147 -5.93 -9.42 -11.76
N LEU A 148 -5.84 -8.64 -10.68
CA LEU A 148 -4.85 -8.85 -9.61
C LEU A 148 -5.02 -10.22 -8.94
N LYS A 149 -6.26 -10.62 -8.64
CA LYS A 149 -6.58 -11.96 -8.11
C LYS A 149 -6.21 -13.07 -9.09
N ALA A 150 -6.50 -12.90 -10.39
CA ALA A 150 -6.09 -13.85 -11.43
C ALA A 150 -4.56 -13.97 -11.55
N LYS A 151 -3.82 -12.90 -11.22
CA LYS A 151 -2.35 -12.92 -11.08
C LYS A 151 -1.88 -13.50 -9.75
N ARG A 152 -2.78 -13.97 -8.88
CA ARG A 152 -2.51 -14.57 -7.56
C ARG A 152 -1.96 -13.58 -6.52
N TYR A 153 -2.29 -12.30 -6.65
CA TYR A 153 -2.14 -11.39 -5.51
C TYR A 153 -3.07 -11.83 -4.39
N VAL A 154 -2.55 -11.80 -3.17
CA VAL A 154 -3.29 -12.17 -1.96
C VAL A 154 -3.76 -10.89 -1.28
N ASP A 155 -5.04 -10.82 -0.95
CA ASP A 155 -5.64 -9.65 -0.29
C ASP A 155 -5.55 -9.81 1.24
N ALA A 156 -5.09 -8.78 1.94
CA ALA A 156 -5.06 -8.77 3.40
C ALA A 156 -6.46 -8.95 4.00
N LYS A 157 -7.52 -8.54 3.30
CA LYS A 157 -8.92 -8.73 3.72
C LYS A 157 -9.26 -10.21 3.96
N ASP A 158 -8.63 -11.14 3.26
CA ASP A 158 -8.86 -12.58 3.42
C ASP A 158 -8.36 -13.12 4.78
N PHE A 159 -7.71 -12.27 5.58
CA PHE A 159 -7.17 -12.55 6.92
C PHE A 159 -7.84 -11.67 7.99
N ALA A 160 -9.00 -11.08 7.68
CA ALA A 160 -9.82 -10.39 8.67
C ALA A 160 -10.43 -11.37 9.67
N GLY A 161 -10.52 -10.94 10.94
CA GLY A 161 -11.26 -11.66 11.98
C GLY A 161 -12.72 -11.20 12.03
N GLU A 162 -13.37 -11.39 13.19
CA GLU A 162 -14.65 -10.74 13.45
C GLU A 162 -14.46 -9.22 13.47
N CYS A 163 -15.10 -8.52 12.54
CA CYS A 163 -14.90 -7.10 12.35
C CYS A 163 -16.20 -6.32 12.52
N GLU A 164 -16.17 -5.30 13.37
CA GLU A 164 -17.23 -4.29 13.41
C GLU A 164 -17.05 -3.31 12.25
N ALA A 165 -18.15 -2.98 11.57
CA ALA A 165 -18.05 -2.12 10.41
C ALA A 165 -17.93 -0.63 10.80
N VAL A 166 -16.91 0.04 10.25
CA VAL A 166 -16.59 1.46 10.51
C VAL A 166 -17.66 2.43 10.02
N VAL A 167 -18.37 2.06 8.96
CA VAL A 167 -19.50 2.79 8.41
C VAL A 167 -20.73 1.92 8.61
N VAL A 168 -21.88 2.47 9.01
CA VAL A 168 -23.13 1.70 9.12
C VAL A 168 -23.40 1.02 7.78
N VAL A 169 -23.24 -0.29 7.77
CA VAL A 169 -23.43 -1.10 6.58
C VAL A 169 -24.86 -1.61 6.59
N GLY A 170 -25.53 -1.63 5.43
CA GLY A 170 -26.86 -2.25 5.35
C GLY A 170 -26.79 -3.71 5.80
N LYS A 171 -27.85 -4.24 6.42
CA LYS A 171 -27.94 -5.65 6.83
C LYS A 171 -27.48 -6.57 5.68
N GLY A 172 -26.57 -7.51 5.96
CA GLY A 172 -26.13 -8.54 5.00
C GLY A 172 -24.92 -8.19 4.13
N GLN A 173 -24.12 -7.21 4.52
CA GLN A 173 -22.85 -6.90 3.86
C GLN A 173 -21.65 -7.41 4.66
N ASP A 174 -20.66 -7.95 3.95
CA ASP A 174 -19.46 -8.62 4.49
C ASP A 174 -18.17 -7.85 4.12
N VAL A 175 -18.19 -6.51 4.32
CA VAL A 175 -17.01 -5.68 4.08
C VAL A 175 -17.01 -4.42 4.96
N GLN A 176 -15.85 -4.12 5.53
CA GLN A 176 -15.56 -2.81 6.11
C GLN A 176 -15.22 -1.83 4.98
N GLY A 177 -16.08 -0.82 4.77
CA GLY A 177 -15.81 0.22 3.78
C GLY A 177 -14.57 1.04 4.16
N THR A 178 -13.70 1.34 3.19
CA THR A 178 -12.46 2.11 3.42
C THR A 178 -12.62 3.59 3.10
N CYS A 179 -13.80 4.01 2.65
CA CYS A 179 -14.12 5.42 2.43
C CYS A 179 -15.54 5.77 2.85
N LYS A 180 -15.86 7.07 2.87
CA LYS A 180 -17.15 7.64 3.30
C LYS A 180 -18.37 7.09 2.57
N TYR A 181 -18.19 6.43 1.43
CA TYR A 181 -19.27 5.81 0.66
C TYR A 181 -19.62 4.40 1.12
N GLY A 182 -18.87 3.84 2.08
CA GLY A 182 -19.03 2.45 2.52
C GLY A 182 -18.62 1.46 1.44
N THR A 183 -17.65 1.83 0.60
CA THR A 183 -17.00 0.96 -0.39
C THR A 183 -15.54 0.76 -0.02
N ARG A 184 -14.99 -0.40 -0.35
CA ARG A 184 -13.57 -0.71 -0.22
C ARG A 184 -12.84 -0.39 -1.51
N VAL A 185 -11.95 0.59 -1.46
CA VAL A 185 -11.14 1.08 -2.59
C VAL A 185 -9.65 1.16 -2.27
N ASP A 186 -9.31 0.98 -0.99
CA ASP A 186 -7.96 0.97 -0.45
C ASP A 186 -7.59 -0.46 -0.07
N TYR A 187 -6.43 -0.92 -0.53
CA TYR A 187 -6.04 -2.33 -0.44
C TYR A 187 -4.62 -2.47 0.10
N ILE A 188 -4.35 -3.61 0.73
CA ILE A 188 -3.01 -4.12 1.04
C ILE A 188 -2.93 -5.51 0.42
N LEU A 189 -2.11 -5.66 -0.62
CA LEU A 189 -2.00 -6.88 -1.39
C LEU A 189 -0.58 -7.42 -1.35
N ALA A 190 -0.41 -8.71 -1.06
CA ALA A 190 0.87 -9.38 -1.20
C ALA A 190 1.03 -9.92 -2.62
N SER A 191 2.20 -9.70 -3.21
CA SER A 191 2.56 -10.28 -4.52
C SER A 191 2.52 -11.82 -4.50
N PRO A 192 2.43 -12.50 -5.65
CA PRO A 192 2.42 -13.96 -5.70
C PRO A 192 3.67 -14.58 -5.11
N ASN A 193 3.50 -15.72 -4.42
CA ASN A 193 4.57 -16.50 -3.78
C ASN A 193 5.42 -15.69 -2.78
N CYS A 194 4.87 -14.60 -2.25
CA CYS A 194 5.54 -13.74 -1.28
C CYS A 194 5.88 -14.50 0.01
N PRO A 195 7.11 -14.37 0.57
CA PRO A 195 7.45 -14.94 1.87
C PRO A 195 6.77 -14.19 3.04
N TYR A 196 6.19 -13.03 2.76
CA TYR A 196 5.42 -12.24 3.71
C TYR A 196 3.98 -12.77 3.74
N LYS A 197 3.53 -13.24 4.90
CA LYS A 197 2.19 -13.81 5.13
C LYS A 197 1.40 -12.85 6.00
N PHE A 198 0.17 -12.54 5.62
CA PHE A 198 -0.73 -11.80 6.49
C PHE A 198 -1.06 -12.62 7.74
N VAL A 199 -1.03 -11.97 8.90
CA VAL A 199 -1.41 -12.59 10.17
C VAL A 199 -2.93 -12.69 10.21
N ARG A 200 -3.47 -13.86 10.61
CA ARG A 200 -4.92 -14.03 10.79
C ARG A 200 -5.44 -13.06 11.84
N ASP A 201 -6.67 -12.60 11.65
CA ASP A 201 -7.39 -11.68 12.54
C ASP A 201 -6.71 -10.31 12.71
N SER A 202 -5.83 -9.93 11.79
CA SER A 202 -5.07 -8.66 11.88
C SER A 202 -5.57 -7.55 10.96
N TYR A 203 -6.33 -7.91 9.92
CA TYR A 203 -6.90 -6.92 9.01
C TYR A 203 -7.99 -6.11 9.69
N GLU A 204 -7.88 -4.79 9.62
CA GLU A 204 -8.76 -3.85 10.29
C GLU A 204 -8.89 -2.58 9.44
N VAL A 205 -10.08 -1.98 9.43
CA VAL A 205 -10.27 -0.60 8.96
C VAL A 205 -10.46 0.28 10.19
N VAL A 206 -9.58 1.27 10.34
CA VAL A 206 -9.63 2.21 11.46
C VAL A 206 -10.22 3.53 10.97
N SER A 207 -11.29 3.98 11.63
CA SER A 207 -11.96 5.24 11.30
C SER A 207 -10.97 6.41 11.32
N SER A 208 -11.01 7.23 10.26
CA SER A 208 -10.29 8.50 10.21
C SER A 208 -10.88 9.56 11.15
N LYS A 209 -12.02 9.29 11.78
CA LYS A 209 -12.75 10.22 12.67
C LYS A 209 -12.99 11.59 12.01
N GLY A 210 -13.19 11.60 10.69
CA GLY A 210 -13.48 12.81 9.90
C GLY A 210 -12.25 13.58 9.39
N THR A 211 -11.03 13.12 9.67
CA THR A 211 -9.79 13.77 9.15
C THR A 211 -9.55 13.52 7.66
N SER A 212 -10.18 12.50 7.09
CA SER A 212 -10.16 12.15 5.68
C SER A 212 -11.48 11.50 5.29
N ASP A 213 -11.87 11.59 4.02
CA ASP A 213 -12.97 10.80 3.48
C ASP A 213 -12.60 9.34 3.19
N HIS A 214 -11.35 8.97 3.41
CA HIS A 214 -10.88 7.59 3.51
C HIS A 214 -10.58 7.21 4.97
N HIS A 215 -10.53 5.92 5.24
CA HIS A 215 -10.19 5.32 6.53
C HIS A 215 -8.85 4.59 6.42
N ILE A 216 -8.19 4.38 7.56
CA ILE A 216 -6.89 3.71 7.59
C ILE A 216 -7.11 2.21 7.43
N VAL A 217 -6.46 1.59 6.44
CA VAL A 217 -6.42 0.13 6.31
C VAL A 217 -5.15 -0.39 6.99
N LYS A 218 -5.31 -1.33 7.91
CA LYS A 218 -4.24 -1.93 8.70
C LYS A 218 -4.26 -3.44 8.52
N ALA A 219 -3.09 -4.05 8.47
CA ALA A 219 -2.90 -5.50 8.55
C ALA A 219 -1.50 -5.79 9.10
N ASP A 220 -1.36 -6.89 9.84
CA ASP A 220 -0.07 -7.35 10.33
C ASP A 220 0.51 -8.41 9.39
N ILE A 221 1.84 -8.44 9.30
CA ILE A 221 2.56 -9.30 8.37
C ILE A 221 3.63 -10.09 9.15
N ALA A 222 3.59 -11.40 9.02
CA ALA A 222 4.63 -12.31 9.47
C ALA A 222 5.58 -12.63 8.30
N ILE A 223 6.86 -12.76 8.60
CA ILE A 223 7.89 -13.07 7.60
C ILE A 223 8.44 -14.45 7.90
N ASP A 224 8.27 -15.36 6.94
CA ASP A 224 8.72 -16.74 7.10
C ASP A 224 10.25 -16.80 6.96
N THR A 225 10.96 -16.80 8.09
CA THR A 225 12.43 -16.79 8.13
C THR A 225 13.05 -18.12 7.73
N ALA A 226 12.26 -19.19 7.53
CA ALA A 226 12.76 -20.51 7.19
C ALA A 226 13.48 -20.59 5.83
N GLY A 227 13.26 -19.61 4.93
CA GLY A 227 13.92 -19.52 3.63
C GLY A 227 15.11 -18.55 3.55
N CYS A 228 15.25 -17.65 4.52
CA CYS A 228 16.41 -16.76 4.60
C CYS A 228 17.52 -17.53 5.33
N SER A 229 18.29 -18.33 4.58
CA SER A 229 19.56 -18.84 5.08
C SER A 229 20.34 -17.68 5.68
N SER A 230 20.54 -17.74 7.00
CA SER A 230 21.38 -16.82 7.72
C SER A 230 22.77 -16.87 7.07
N GLN A 231 23.11 -15.89 6.24
CA GLN A 231 24.51 -15.57 6.03
C GLN A 231 25.01 -15.10 7.40
N ARG A 232 25.54 -16.06 8.17
CA ARG A 232 26.28 -15.77 9.39
C ARG A 232 27.25 -14.64 9.05
N PRO A 233 27.33 -13.57 9.85
CA PRO A 233 28.41 -12.63 9.68
C PRO A 233 29.69 -13.45 9.81
N ARG A 234 30.53 -13.48 8.76
CA ARG A 234 31.90 -13.94 8.92
C ARG A 234 32.57 -12.92 9.84
N THR A 235 32.51 -13.16 11.15
CA THR A 235 33.42 -12.53 12.10
C THR A 235 34.83 -12.91 11.67
N ARG A 236 35.48 -12.03 10.90
CA ARG A 236 36.93 -12.02 10.79
C ARG A 236 37.44 -11.68 12.19
N VAL A 237 37.69 -12.70 12.98
CA VAL A 237 38.49 -12.58 14.20
C VAL A 237 39.89 -12.22 13.74
N VAL A 238 40.21 -10.92 13.74
CA VAL A 238 41.59 -10.46 13.64
C VAL A 238 42.21 -10.73 15.01
N ARG A 239 42.99 -11.81 15.10
CA ARG A 239 43.83 -12.09 16.26
C ARG A 239 44.89 -10.98 16.32
N MET A 240 44.75 -10.05 17.25
CA MET A 240 45.82 -9.12 17.59
C MET A 240 46.96 -9.91 18.23
N SER A 241 48.11 -9.96 17.56
CA SER A 241 49.35 -10.45 18.15
C SER A 241 49.95 -9.35 19.02
N ASN A 242 50.07 -9.61 20.32
CA ASN A 242 50.81 -8.76 21.26
C ASN A 242 52.32 -8.85 20.99
N GLY A 243 52.99 -7.70 21.00
CA GLY A 243 54.45 -7.51 20.97
C GLY A 243 54.82 -6.41 19.96
N SER A 244 55.52 -5.33 20.26
CA SER A 244 56.49 -5.04 21.31
C SER A 244 56.57 -3.52 21.49
N THR A 245 56.57 -3.03 22.72
CA THR A 245 56.93 -1.66 23.09
C THR A 245 58.41 -1.39 22.84
N LYS A 246 58.74 -0.49 21.91
CA LYS A 246 59.97 0.30 21.97
C LYS A 246 59.64 1.74 21.63
N GLY A 247 59.53 2.56 22.68
CA GLY A 247 59.65 4.00 22.56
C GLY A 247 61.08 4.36 22.20
N ILE A 248 61.24 5.34 21.33
CA ILE A 248 62.49 6.09 21.17
C ILE A 248 62.09 7.56 21.23
N TRP A 249 62.51 8.19 22.33
CA TRP A 249 62.58 9.63 22.46
C TRP A 249 63.74 10.16 21.60
N ALA A 250 63.52 11.27 20.90
CA ALA A 250 64.58 12.23 20.63
C ALA A 250 63.96 13.63 20.47
N VAL A 251 64.31 14.50 21.41
CA VAL A 251 64.16 15.95 21.32
C VAL A 251 65.44 16.50 20.69
N LYS A 252 65.30 17.29 19.64
CA LYS A 252 65.94 18.61 19.44
C LYS A 252 65.31 19.31 18.26
#